data_AF-A0AAD7B1V3-F1
#
_entry.id   AF-A0AAD7B1V3-F1
#
_cell.length_a   1.000
_cell.length_b   1.000
_cell.length_c   1.000
_cell.angle_alpha   90.00
_cell.angle_beta   90.00
_cell.angle_gamma   90.00
#
_symmetry.space_group_name_H-M   'P 1'
#
loop_
_entity.id
_entity.type
_entity.pdbx_description
1 polymer ?
#
loop_
_entity_poly.entity_id
_entity_poly.type
_entity_poly.pdbx_seq_one_letter_code
_entity_poly.pdbx_strand_id
1 'polypeptide(L)'
;SPLYTLLNSNNPPQASELPLVQSATAEPSGWLVSVNEEISQLQERLVQLRKDRIALARRQRRHEAILSSIRRVPPEILGEIFSWTLPCTLREALEPEDCDFDPTRSPWVLTHICSRWRAVAISIPSLWPFILLRYDRISGDHYPHKPGSSTHEYSRCTFMDPATLMPGTRSKCSNISLNILHDGRI
;
A
#
# COMPACT_ATOMS: atom_id res chain seq x y z
N SER A 1 -24.53 -32.38 47.64
CA SER A 1 -25.17 -32.94 46.43
C SER A 1 -24.42 -34.20 46.03
N PRO A 2 -25.09 -35.31 45.65
CA PRO A 2 -24.44 -36.58 45.28
C PRO A 2 -23.41 -36.43 44.14
N LEU A 3 -23.60 -35.45 43.24
CA LEU A 3 -22.69 -35.19 42.13
C LEU A 3 -21.46 -34.34 42.50
N TYR A 4 -21.42 -33.72 43.68
CA TYR A 4 -20.36 -32.77 44.05
C TYR A 4 -18.98 -33.45 44.10
N THR A 5 -18.90 -34.67 44.63
CA THR A 5 -17.64 -35.42 44.73
C THR A 5 -17.13 -35.87 43.36
N LEU A 6 -18.05 -36.24 42.46
CA LEU A 6 -17.73 -36.62 41.07
C LEU A 6 -17.32 -35.41 40.24
N LEU A 7 -17.94 -34.24 40.43
CA LEU A 7 -17.58 -33.01 39.71
C LEU A 7 -16.21 -32.44 40.14
N ASN A 8 -15.72 -32.81 41.32
CA ASN A 8 -14.48 -32.30 41.90
C ASN A 8 -13.38 -33.37 42.06
N SER A 9 -13.55 -34.57 41.48
CA SER A 9 -12.53 -35.62 41.47
C SER A 9 -12.49 -36.36 40.13
N ASN A 10 -11.32 -36.85 39.73
CA ASN A 10 -11.15 -37.64 38.49
C ASN A 10 -11.52 -39.13 38.67
N ASN A 11 -12.29 -39.48 39.69
CA ASN A 11 -12.70 -40.87 39.93
C ASN A 11 -13.83 -41.26 38.96
N PRO A 12 -13.82 -42.48 38.41
CA PRO A 12 -14.92 -42.93 37.56
C PRO A 12 -16.21 -43.09 38.38
N PRO A 13 -17.39 -42.74 37.82
CA PRO A 13 -18.66 -42.90 38.51
C PRO A 13 -18.96 -44.38 38.77
N GLN A 14 -19.47 -44.68 39.96
CA GLN A 14 -19.91 -46.02 40.32
C GLN A 14 -21.20 -46.40 39.58
N ALA A 15 -21.46 -47.70 39.43
CA ALA A 15 -22.64 -48.20 38.71
C ALA A 15 -23.98 -47.65 39.25
N SER A 16 -24.05 -47.36 40.56
CA SER A 16 -25.21 -46.74 41.23
C SER A 16 -25.34 -45.23 40.97
N GLU A 17 -24.27 -44.55 40.56
CA GLU A 17 -24.23 -43.11 40.27
C GLU A 17 -24.55 -42.81 38.80
N LEU A 18 -24.41 -43.81 37.91
CA LEU A 18 -24.68 -43.67 36.48
C LEU A 18 -26.08 -43.12 36.15
N PRO A 19 -27.19 -43.59 36.77
CA PRO A 19 -28.52 -43.04 36.47
C PRO A 19 -28.66 -41.57 36.90
N LEU A 20 -27.95 -41.18 37.96
CA LEU A 20 -27.99 -39.84 38.53
C LEU A 20 -27.16 -38.86 37.68
N VAL A 21 -26.03 -39.32 37.12
CA VAL A 21 -25.26 -38.58 36.12
C VAL A 21 -26.03 -38.47 34.80
N GLN A 22 -26.62 -39.56 34.32
CA GLN A 22 -27.38 -39.59 33.06
C GLN A 22 -28.59 -38.65 33.08
N SER A 23 -29.36 -38.65 34.17
CA SER A 23 -30.48 -37.70 34.36
C SER A 23 -30.00 -36.25 34.47
N ALA A 24 -28.91 -35.99 35.19
CA ALA A 24 -28.33 -34.66 35.29
C ALA A 24 -27.72 -34.15 33.96
N THR A 25 -27.26 -35.05 33.07
CA THR A 25 -26.82 -34.70 31.72
C THR A 25 -27.97 -34.53 30.73
N ALA A 26 -29.14 -35.11 31.01
CA ALA A 26 -30.34 -34.92 30.20
C ALA A 26 -30.98 -33.53 30.44
N GLU A 27 -30.85 -32.99 31.65
CA GLU A 27 -31.56 -31.80 32.14
C GLU A 27 -31.00 -30.38 31.82
N PRO A 28 -29.85 -30.15 31.17
CA PRO A 28 -29.49 -28.81 30.68
C PRO A 28 -29.61 -28.67 29.16
N SER A 29 -30.31 -29.57 28.47
CA SER A 29 -30.36 -29.56 27.01
C SER A 29 -31.14 -28.37 26.43
N GLY A 30 -32.34 -28.08 26.93
CA GLY A 30 -33.21 -27.03 26.38
C GLY A 30 -32.69 -25.60 26.58
N TRP A 31 -32.19 -25.28 27.78
CA TRP A 31 -31.62 -23.95 28.07
C TRP A 31 -30.32 -23.70 27.28
N LEU A 32 -29.44 -24.70 27.20
CA LEU A 32 -28.21 -24.58 26.38
C LEU A 32 -28.54 -24.39 24.91
N VAL A 33 -29.55 -25.11 24.38
CA VAL A 33 -30.02 -24.91 23.00
C VAL A 33 -30.54 -23.48 22.81
N SER A 34 -31.38 -22.99 23.73
CA SER A 34 -31.90 -21.61 23.68
C SER A 34 -30.79 -20.56 23.71
N VAL A 35 -29.80 -20.71 24.60
CA VAL A 35 -28.67 -19.78 24.69
C VAL A 35 -27.81 -19.83 23.43
N ASN A 36 -27.56 -21.02 22.88
CA ASN A 36 -26.81 -21.16 21.63
C ASN A 36 -27.55 -20.56 20.44
N GLU A 37 -28.87 -20.66 20.41
CA GLU A 37 -29.68 -20.02 19.38
C GLU A 37 -29.64 -18.50 19.49
N GLU A 38 -29.74 -17.94 20.71
CA GLU A 38 -29.57 -16.51 20.94
C GLU A 38 -28.17 -16.02 20.54
N ILE A 39 -27.11 -16.78 20.88
CA ILE A 39 -25.74 -16.50 20.43
C ILE A 39 -25.67 -16.45 18.91
N SER A 40 -26.25 -17.44 18.22
CA SER A 40 -26.26 -17.52 16.76
C SER A 40 -26.96 -16.31 16.13
N GLN A 41 -28.15 -15.96 16.64
CA GLN A 41 -28.92 -14.81 16.17
C GLN A 41 -28.16 -13.48 16.37
N LEU A 42 -27.54 -13.29 17.53
CA LEU A 42 -26.74 -12.09 17.82
C LEU A 42 -25.48 -12.03 16.95
N GLN A 43 -24.83 -13.16 16.67
CA GLN A 43 -23.69 -13.24 15.76
C GLN A 43 -24.08 -12.85 14.34
N GLU A 44 -25.21 -13.36 13.82
CA GLU A 44 -25.73 -12.97 12.52
C GLU A 44 -26.05 -11.47 12.45
N ARG A 45 -26.72 -10.95 13.50
CA ARG A 45 -27.03 -9.52 13.59
C ARG A 45 -25.77 -8.67 13.58
N LEU A 46 -24.73 -9.10 14.28
CA LEU A 46 -23.44 -8.42 14.35
C LEU A 46 -22.72 -8.44 12.99
N VAL A 47 -22.79 -9.55 12.25
CA VAL A 47 -22.28 -9.62 10.87
C VAL A 47 -23.01 -8.62 9.98
N GLN A 48 -24.34 -8.52 10.07
CA GLN A 48 -25.12 -7.57 9.28
C GLN A 48 -24.75 -6.12 9.63
N LEU A 49 -24.70 -5.77 10.92
CA LEU A 49 -24.33 -4.42 11.36
C LEU A 49 -22.91 -4.03 10.93
N ARG A 50 -21.97 -4.99 10.88
CA ARG A 50 -20.62 -4.74 10.34
C ARG A 50 -20.66 -4.42 8.84
N LYS A 51 -21.46 -5.15 8.06
CA LYS A 51 -21.66 -4.84 6.62
C LYS A 51 -22.26 -3.45 6.45
N ASP A 52 -23.30 -3.13 7.22
CA ASP A 52 -23.96 -1.83 7.17
C ASP A 52 -23.01 -0.69 7.57
N ARG A 53 -22.19 -0.89 8.61
CA ARG A 53 -21.14 0.07 9.01
C ARG A 53 -20.17 0.35 7.88
N ILE A 54 -19.67 -0.69 7.19
CA ILE A 54 -18.74 -0.53 6.06
C ILE A 54 -19.41 0.25 4.92
N ALA A 55 -20.67 -0.08 4.59
CA ALA A 55 -21.42 0.59 3.54
C ALA A 55 -21.66 2.08 3.86
N LEU A 56 -22.06 2.39 5.08
CA LEU A 56 -22.28 3.76 5.56
C LEU A 56 -20.98 4.56 5.61
N ALA A 57 -19.89 3.98 6.14
CA ALA A 57 -18.57 4.63 6.13
C ALA A 57 -18.10 4.95 4.70
N ARG A 58 -18.33 4.03 3.74
CA ARG A 58 -18.04 4.27 2.32
C ARG A 58 -18.91 5.41 1.76
N ARG A 59 -20.19 5.50 2.12
CA ARG A 59 -21.07 6.59 1.71
C ARG A 59 -20.60 7.93 2.27
N GLN A 60 -20.28 7.98 3.56
CA GLN A 60 -19.76 9.17 4.23
C GLN A 60 -18.46 9.67 3.59
N ARG A 61 -17.48 8.78 3.40
CA ARG A 61 -16.21 9.14 2.72
C ARG A 61 -16.43 9.71 1.33
N ARG A 62 -17.41 9.20 0.56
CA ARG A 62 -17.76 9.77 -0.75
C ARG A 62 -18.28 11.19 -0.65
N HIS A 63 -19.11 11.48 0.35
CA HIS A 63 -19.63 12.83 0.59
C HIS A 63 -18.53 13.78 1.07
N GLU A 64 -17.69 13.35 2.01
CA GLU A 64 -16.51 14.12 2.47
C GLU A 64 -15.55 14.39 1.31
N ALA A 65 -15.34 13.41 0.42
CA ALA A 65 -14.52 13.60 -0.77
C ALA A 65 -15.08 14.67 -1.71
N ILE A 66 -16.40 14.90 -1.77
CA ILE A 66 -17.02 16.00 -2.53
C ILE A 66 -16.66 17.35 -1.90
N LEU A 67 -16.63 17.42 -0.57
CA LEU A 67 -16.30 18.63 0.18
C LEU A 67 -14.79 18.90 0.29
N SER A 68 -13.95 17.95 -0.17
CA SER A 68 -12.50 18.09 -0.13
C SER A 68 -12.04 19.36 -0.84
N SER A 69 -11.23 20.17 -0.14
CA SER A 69 -10.64 21.41 -0.63
C SER A 69 -9.91 21.24 -1.96
N ILE A 70 -9.35 20.05 -2.20
CA ILE A 70 -8.60 19.72 -3.40
C ILE A 70 -9.43 19.79 -4.69
N ARG A 71 -10.76 19.69 -4.60
CA ARG A 71 -11.66 19.87 -5.76
C ARG A 71 -11.82 21.32 -6.17
N ARG A 72 -11.45 22.27 -5.31
CA ARG A 72 -11.55 23.71 -5.57
C ARG A 72 -10.24 24.30 -6.09
N VAL A 73 -9.12 23.57 -5.97
CA VAL A 73 -7.80 24.04 -6.43
C VAL A 73 -7.73 23.95 -7.96
N PRO A 74 -7.45 25.06 -8.67
CA PRO A 74 -7.27 25.03 -10.12
C PRO A 74 -6.17 24.06 -10.56
N PRO A 75 -6.27 23.45 -11.76
CA PRO A 75 -5.26 22.51 -12.25
C PRO A 75 -3.87 23.16 -12.38
N GLU A 76 -3.78 24.46 -12.65
CA GLU A 76 -2.52 25.20 -12.75
C GLU A 76 -1.79 25.24 -11.41
N ILE A 77 -2.52 25.50 -10.32
CA ILE A 77 -1.97 25.52 -8.96
C ILE A 77 -1.57 24.12 -8.51
N LEU A 78 -2.35 23.09 -8.87
CA LEU A 78 -1.95 21.69 -8.64
C LEU A 78 -0.66 21.35 -9.40
N GLY A 79 -0.55 21.78 -10.66
CA GLY A 79 0.66 21.60 -11.46
C GLY A 79 1.88 22.30 -10.87
N GLU A 80 1.70 23.53 -10.38
CA GLU A 80 2.75 24.25 -9.65
C GLU A 80 3.19 23.46 -8.42
N ILE A 81 2.26 23.01 -7.57
CA ILE A 81 2.56 22.17 -6.41
C ILE A 81 3.33 20.90 -6.82
N PHE A 82 2.91 20.22 -7.88
CA PHE A 82 3.55 19.00 -8.38
C PHE A 82 4.99 19.27 -8.85
N SER A 83 5.28 20.46 -9.40
CA SER A 83 6.65 20.81 -9.82
C SER A 83 7.64 20.86 -8.65
N TRP A 84 7.16 21.19 -7.45
CA TRP A 84 7.96 21.20 -6.22
C TRP A 84 8.24 19.80 -5.66
N THR A 85 7.57 18.76 -6.15
CA THR A 85 7.79 17.38 -5.70
C THR A 85 8.79 16.62 -6.56
N LEU A 86 9.28 17.20 -7.66
CA LEU A 86 10.24 16.54 -8.54
C LEU A 86 11.66 16.51 -7.92
N PRO A 87 12.47 15.47 -8.23
CA PRO A 87 13.89 15.47 -7.90
C PRO A 87 14.59 16.72 -8.48
N CYS A 88 15.47 17.33 -7.70
CA CYS A 88 16.17 18.56 -8.11
C CYS A 88 17.30 18.28 -9.11
N THR A 89 17.83 17.05 -9.11
CA THR A 89 18.94 16.66 -10.00
C THR A 89 18.72 15.29 -10.64
N LEU A 90 19.31 15.09 -11.83
CA LEU A 90 19.37 13.78 -12.49
C LEU A 90 20.09 12.75 -11.59
N ARG A 91 21.05 13.19 -10.77
CA ARG A 91 21.77 12.33 -9.82
C ARG A 91 20.83 11.79 -8.74
N GLU A 92 20.01 12.64 -8.13
CA GLU A 92 18.96 12.20 -7.19
C GLU A 92 18.00 11.20 -7.83
N ALA A 93 17.64 11.42 -9.10
CA ALA A 93 16.74 10.52 -9.80
C ALA A 93 17.39 9.19 -10.26
N LEU A 94 18.73 9.12 -10.27
CA LEU A 94 19.52 7.96 -10.68
C LEU A 94 20.14 7.22 -9.49
N GLU A 95 19.90 7.67 -8.25
CA GLU A 95 20.37 6.94 -7.08
C GLU A 95 19.82 5.50 -7.12
N PRO A 96 20.62 4.48 -6.75
CA PRO A 96 20.23 3.08 -6.91
C PRO A 96 18.96 2.68 -6.14
N GLU A 97 18.51 3.48 -5.19
CA GLU A 97 17.28 3.28 -4.41
C GLU A 97 16.06 4.02 -4.99
N ASP A 98 16.28 4.83 -6.05
CA ASP A 98 15.34 5.87 -6.53
C ASP A 98 14.86 5.63 -7.97
N CYS A 99 15.48 4.69 -8.69
CA CYS A 99 15.20 4.42 -10.11
C CYS A 99 14.35 3.16 -10.38
N ASP A 100 13.52 2.79 -9.41
CA ASP A 100 12.43 1.84 -9.64
C ASP A 100 11.13 2.62 -9.92
N PHE A 101 10.18 1.98 -10.61
CA PHE A 101 8.79 2.44 -10.65
C PHE A 101 8.16 2.34 -9.27
N ASP A 102 8.71 3.05 -8.29
CA ASP A 102 8.18 3.12 -6.95
C ASP A 102 6.91 4.00 -7.01
N PRO A 103 5.72 3.40 -6.87
CA PRO A 103 4.47 4.16 -6.90
C PRO A 103 4.34 5.12 -5.71
N THR A 104 5.24 5.03 -4.73
CA THR A 104 5.28 5.91 -3.55
C THR A 104 6.13 7.17 -3.76
N ARG A 105 6.91 7.24 -4.85
CA ARG A 105 7.78 8.38 -5.17
C ARG A 105 7.21 9.28 -6.26
N SER A 106 7.62 10.55 -6.24
CA SER A 106 7.27 11.52 -7.28
C SER A 106 8.02 11.20 -8.59
N PRO A 107 7.39 11.38 -9.77
CA PRO A 107 6.02 11.88 -10.00
C PRO A 107 4.91 10.81 -9.85
N TRP A 108 5.25 9.53 -9.70
CA TRP A 108 4.30 8.41 -9.73
C TRP A 108 3.22 8.49 -8.65
N VAL A 109 3.58 8.85 -7.41
CA VAL A 109 2.66 8.95 -6.27
C VAL A 109 1.50 9.92 -6.53
N LEU A 110 1.74 10.98 -7.30
CA LEU A 110 0.73 11.97 -7.66
C LEU A 110 -0.42 11.31 -8.46
N THR A 111 -0.10 10.29 -9.25
CA THR A 111 -1.09 9.54 -10.04
C THR A 111 -1.91 8.56 -9.21
N HIS A 112 -1.51 8.26 -7.97
CA HIS A 112 -2.19 7.30 -7.10
C HIS A 112 -3.12 7.94 -6.06
N ILE A 113 -3.03 9.26 -5.85
CA ILE A 113 -3.81 9.97 -4.82
C ILE A 113 -5.32 10.02 -5.16
N CYS A 114 -5.68 10.56 -6.32
CA CYS A 114 -7.06 10.56 -6.80
C CYS A 114 -7.15 10.71 -8.33
N SER A 115 -8.32 10.48 -8.92
CA SER A 115 -8.53 10.60 -10.37
C SER A 115 -8.21 11.99 -10.92
N ARG A 116 -8.49 13.05 -10.16
CA ARG A 116 -8.18 14.44 -10.56
C ARG A 116 -6.68 14.70 -10.58
N TRP A 117 -5.95 14.30 -9.55
CA TRP A 117 -4.50 14.46 -9.49
C TRP A 117 -3.82 13.69 -10.62
N ARG A 118 -4.28 12.46 -10.88
CA ARG A 118 -3.83 11.68 -12.03
C ARG A 118 -4.04 12.42 -13.36
N ALA A 119 -5.24 12.96 -13.59
CA ALA A 119 -5.52 13.70 -14.82
C ALA A 119 -4.60 14.92 -14.98
N VAL A 120 -4.40 15.70 -13.90
CA VAL A 120 -3.51 16.86 -13.91
C VAL A 120 -2.06 16.44 -14.12
N ALA A 121 -1.56 15.46 -13.37
CA ALA A 121 -0.17 14.99 -13.45
C ALA A 121 0.17 14.46 -14.85
N ILE A 122 -0.72 13.68 -15.47
CA ILE A 122 -0.53 13.18 -16.85
C ILE A 122 -0.57 14.32 -17.87
N SER A 123 -1.38 15.36 -17.64
CA SER A 123 -1.50 16.50 -18.57
C SER A 123 -0.29 17.45 -18.58
N ILE A 124 0.67 17.28 -17.68
CA ILE A 124 1.83 18.16 -17.53
C ILE A 124 3.11 17.38 -17.92
N PRO A 125 3.59 17.51 -19.17
CA PRO A 125 4.76 16.76 -19.65
C PRO A 125 6.03 17.04 -18.85
N SER A 126 6.19 18.25 -18.31
CA SER A 126 7.36 18.62 -17.51
C SER A 126 7.48 17.88 -16.18
N LEU A 127 6.44 17.18 -15.73
CA LEU A 127 6.50 16.26 -14.59
C LEU A 127 7.15 14.92 -14.95
N TRP A 128 7.26 14.60 -16.24
CA TRP A 128 7.78 13.34 -16.76
C TRP A 128 9.01 13.57 -17.67
N PRO A 129 10.03 14.33 -17.22
CA PRO A 129 11.16 14.71 -18.08
C PRO A 129 12.00 13.51 -18.53
N PHE A 130 11.97 12.42 -17.78
CA PHE A 130 12.61 11.14 -18.11
C PHE A 130 11.89 10.00 -17.40
N ILE A 131 11.89 8.82 -18.02
CA ILE A 131 11.42 7.57 -17.42
C ILE A 131 12.60 6.60 -17.47
N LEU A 132 13.03 6.12 -16.31
CA LEU A 132 14.13 5.18 -16.19
C LEU A 132 13.53 3.77 -16.15
N LEU A 133 13.91 2.95 -17.12
CA LEU A 133 13.54 1.53 -17.16
C LEU A 133 14.75 0.72 -16.73
N ARG A 134 14.66 0.07 -15.57
CA ARG A 134 15.54 -1.06 -15.26
C ARG A 134 14.97 -2.30 -15.94
N TYR A 135 15.79 -2.94 -16.75
CA TYR A 135 15.52 -4.29 -17.19
C TYR A 135 16.70 -5.14 -16.73
N ASP A 136 16.40 -6.28 -16.13
CA ASP A 136 17.41 -7.31 -16.02
C ASP A 136 17.63 -7.85 -17.43
N ARG A 137 18.88 -7.85 -17.90
CA ARG A 137 19.24 -8.69 -19.03
C ARG A 137 18.85 -10.10 -18.61
N ILE A 138 17.81 -10.65 -19.22
CA ILE A 138 17.64 -12.10 -19.26
C ILE A 138 18.82 -12.58 -20.11
N SER A 139 19.96 -12.79 -19.47
CA SER A 139 21.04 -13.53 -20.08
C SER A 139 20.43 -14.88 -20.42
N GLY A 140 20.20 -15.13 -21.70
CA GLY A 140 19.88 -16.45 -22.24
C GLY A 140 21.05 -17.41 -22.11
N ASP A 141 21.83 -17.27 -21.05
CA ASP A 141 23.05 -18.00 -20.80
C ASP A 141 22.76 -19.04 -19.72
N HIS A 142 22.31 -20.19 -20.19
CA HIS A 142 22.66 -21.47 -19.57
C HIS A 142 24.16 -21.81 -19.76
N TYR A 143 25.03 -20.80 -19.92
CA TYR A 143 26.47 -20.96 -19.89
C TYR A 143 27.02 -20.46 -18.55
N PRO A 144 27.82 -21.27 -17.85
CA PRO A 144 28.29 -20.94 -16.51
C PRO A 144 29.36 -19.85 -16.61
N HIS A 145 28.98 -18.60 -16.37
CA HIS A 145 29.94 -17.53 -16.13
C HIS A 145 30.16 -17.30 -14.63
N LYS A 146 31.43 -17.02 -14.33
CA LYS A 146 32.05 -16.89 -13.00
C LYS A 146 31.43 -15.76 -12.16
N PRO A 147 31.48 -15.86 -10.82
CA PRO A 147 30.92 -14.85 -9.93
C PRO A 147 31.82 -13.61 -9.91
N GLY A 148 31.26 -12.46 -10.26
CA GLY A 148 31.89 -11.16 -10.00
C GLY A 148 31.73 -10.15 -11.12
N SER A 149 30.54 -9.55 -11.24
CA SER A 149 30.29 -8.15 -11.65
C SER A 149 28.85 -8.00 -12.13
N SER A 150 27.93 -7.66 -11.22
CA SER A 150 26.61 -7.14 -11.60
C SER A 150 26.79 -5.69 -12.05
N THR A 151 27.19 -5.47 -13.30
CA THR A 151 27.09 -4.15 -13.93
C THR A 151 25.63 -3.91 -14.30
N HIS A 152 24.90 -3.19 -13.44
CA HIS A 152 23.60 -2.66 -13.80
C HIS A 152 23.79 -1.57 -14.88
N GLU A 153 23.39 -1.88 -16.10
CA GLU A 153 23.44 -0.98 -17.25
C GLU A 153 22.06 -0.35 -17.44
N TYR A 154 21.93 0.94 -17.15
CA TYR A 154 20.67 1.69 -17.34
C TYR A 154 20.57 2.17 -18.79
N SER A 155 19.55 1.75 -19.52
CA SER A 155 19.25 2.34 -20.84
C SER A 155 18.45 3.64 -20.67
N ARG A 156 18.99 4.73 -21.21
CA ARG A 156 18.35 6.05 -21.24
C ARG A 156 17.27 6.07 -22.32
N CYS A 157 16.00 5.99 -21.95
CA CYS A 157 14.90 6.34 -22.86
C CYS A 157 14.81 7.87 -22.96
N THR A 158 15.61 8.49 -23.83
CA THR A 158 15.45 9.91 -24.16
C THR A 158 14.18 10.10 -25.00
N PHE A 159 13.14 10.65 -24.40
CA PHE A 159 12.08 11.32 -25.14
C PHE A 159 12.09 12.82 -24.78
N MET A 160 13.18 13.51 -25.10
CA MET A 160 13.16 14.95 -25.41
C MET A 160 14.53 15.43 -25.92
N ASP A 161 14.47 16.25 -26.96
CA ASP A 161 15.58 16.99 -27.54
C ASP A 161 16.16 17.97 -26.49
N PRO A 162 17.48 17.95 -26.21
CA PRO A 162 18.13 18.84 -25.25
C PRO A 162 17.95 20.34 -25.55
N ALA A 163 17.48 20.72 -26.75
CA ALA A 163 17.17 22.10 -27.10
C ALA A 163 15.91 22.69 -26.45
N THR A 164 15.08 21.89 -25.76
CA THR A 164 13.81 22.37 -25.17
C THR A 164 13.96 22.92 -23.74
N LEU A 165 15.19 22.96 -23.20
CA LEU A 165 15.47 23.65 -21.95
C LEU A 165 15.37 25.17 -22.19
N MET A 166 14.17 25.73 -22.01
CA MET A 166 13.96 27.17 -22.03
C MET A 166 14.93 27.84 -21.03
N PRO A 167 15.77 28.79 -21.48
CA PRO A 167 16.64 29.54 -20.59
C PRO A 167 15.79 30.55 -19.82
N GLY A 168 15.24 30.16 -18.67
CA GLY A 168 14.42 31.11 -17.92
C GLY A 168 13.69 30.65 -16.65
N THR A 169 13.63 29.36 -16.31
CA THR A 169 13.09 28.97 -15.01
C THR A 169 14.14 29.24 -13.94
N ARG A 170 13.97 30.36 -13.22
CA ARG A 170 14.80 30.79 -12.09
C ARG A 170 15.25 29.59 -11.27
N SER A 171 16.54 29.28 -11.39
CA SER A 171 17.25 28.46 -10.43
C SER A 171 17.02 29.06 -9.04
N LYS A 172 16.24 28.35 -8.22
CA LYS A 172 16.23 28.50 -6.76
C LYS A 172 16.83 27.24 -6.13
N CYS A 173 17.89 26.71 -6.73
CA CYS A 173 18.79 25.78 -6.06
C CYS A 173 20.07 26.56 -5.77
N SER A 174 20.16 27.11 -4.57
CA SER A 174 21.32 27.84 -4.10
C SER A 174 22.54 26.92 -4.08
N ASN A 175 23.58 27.33 -4.81
CA ASN A 175 25.01 27.03 -4.64
C ASN A 175 25.38 25.65 -4.08
N ILE A 176 25.72 24.72 -4.97
CA ILE A 176 26.85 23.80 -4.74
C ILE A 176 27.71 23.81 -6.01
N SER A 177 28.78 24.59 -5.99
CA SER A 177 29.87 24.47 -6.95
C SER A 177 30.45 23.07 -6.88
N LEU A 178 30.48 22.35 -7.99
CA LEU A 178 31.26 21.12 -8.11
C LEU A 178 32.10 21.19 -9.38
N ASN A 179 33.39 21.40 -9.14
CA ASN A 179 34.47 21.40 -10.11
C ASN A 179 34.39 20.16 -11.01
N ILE A 180 34.34 20.38 -12.30
CA ILE A 180 34.58 19.35 -13.32
C ILE A 180 36.08 19.12 -13.33
N LEU A 181 36.53 18.00 -12.75
CA LEU A 181 37.89 17.52 -12.94
C LEU A 181 37.98 16.87 -14.33
N HIS A 182 38.76 17.53 -15.17
CA HIS A 182 39.16 17.13 -16.50
C HIS A 182 40.29 16.09 -16.36
N ASP A 183 40.13 14.91 -16.95
CA ASP A 183 41.25 14.06 -17.39
C ASP A 183 40.67 12.99 -18.35
N GLY A 184 41.10 12.79 -19.59
CA GLY A 184 42.32 13.23 -20.25
C GLY A 184 43.38 12.13 -20.27
N ARG A 185 43.21 11.08 -21.12
CA ARG A 185 44.23 10.61 -22.09
C ARG A 185 43.94 9.20 -22.64
N ILE A 186 44.02 9.14 -23.98
CA ILE A 186 44.60 8.13 -24.89
C ILE A 186 44.20 6.67 -24.66
#